data_AF-A0A7H8RAT7-F1
#
_entry.id   AF-A0A7H8RAT7-F1
#
_cell.length_a   1.000
_cell.length_b   1.000
_cell.length_c   1.000
_cell.angle_alpha   90.00
_cell.angle_beta   90.00
_cell.angle_gamma   90.00
#
_symmetry.space_group_name_H-M   'P 1'
#
loop_
_entity.id
_entity.type
_entity.pdbx_description
1 polymer ?
#
loop_
_entity_poly.entity_id
_entity_poly.type
_entity_poly.pdbx_seq_one_letter_code
_entity_poly.pdbx_strand_id
1 'polypeptide(L)'
;MALRSILLVSWGAFVAANTCPLSVEISNVDDHNVNVTITNQADKTVTFFKGNTVLDTRPVRKLLVQGEDDKELDFSGAYVDYKQSNPSSSMFQRLGSGQAVSTIVNAAVSHKLDGVSNAKVTALQHLKYVMGETIPSNLKDMSFCPGVVSQKVAIVPNQMKAASEHFSKTSPAASIQRRDLGIENCSADQQTDLQTSVNDAIAMASAAQQAEANEDDYWINWFKDAGQSSTTDSIYGQVINAQSTGFTISCSDTYGACGDNGDSALAVTITPDNVIIPCPNGGYWDLGEFAGDCEASDYDKAGAILHEMTHLFGTSDYAYGHDDCEALSADQAAMNADTYELYAESVRLGGCQ
;
A
#
# COMPACT_ATOMS: atom_id res chain seq x y z
N MET A 1 -18.72 -26.01 -58.60
CA MET A 1 -17.75 -26.71 -57.73
C MET A 1 -16.72 -25.67 -57.32
N ALA A 2 -16.94 -24.96 -56.21
CA ALA A 2 -16.07 -23.88 -55.75
C ALA A 2 -15.53 -24.26 -54.37
N LEU A 3 -14.25 -24.60 -54.31
CA LEU A 3 -13.54 -24.86 -53.06
C LEU A 3 -13.37 -23.53 -52.32
N ARG A 4 -13.89 -23.46 -51.09
CA ARG A 4 -13.58 -22.38 -50.13
C ARG A 4 -12.22 -22.69 -49.50
N SER A 5 -11.23 -21.85 -49.75
CA SER A 5 -9.96 -21.87 -49.02
C SER A 5 -10.17 -21.33 -47.61
N ILE A 6 -9.90 -22.17 -46.61
CA ILE A 6 -9.84 -21.80 -45.19
C ILE A 6 -8.44 -21.25 -44.93
N LEU A 7 -8.35 -19.95 -44.63
CA LEU A 7 -7.14 -19.33 -44.10
C LEU A 7 -6.99 -19.75 -42.63
N LEU A 8 -6.06 -20.66 -42.37
CA LEU A 8 -5.55 -20.94 -41.03
C LEU A 8 -4.63 -19.78 -40.64
N VAL A 9 -5.06 -18.95 -39.70
CA VAL A 9 -4.18 -18.00 -39.01
C VAL A 9 -3.35 -18.80 -38.02
N SER A 10 -2.08 -19.01 -38.34
CA SER A 10 -1.11 -19.60 -37.43
C SER A 10 -0.84 -18.61 -36.29
N TRP A 11 -1.17 -19.02 -35.07
CA TRP A 11 -0.75 -18.33 -33.86
C TRP A 11 0.76 -18.53 -33.73
N GLY A 12 1.53 -17.49 -34.05
CA GLY A 12 2.94 -17.42 -33.68
C GLY A 12 3.02 -17.48 -32.16
N ALA A 13 3.89 -18.34 -31.65
CA ALA A 13 4.24 -18.38 -30.24
C ALA A 13 4.88 -17.04 -29.87
N PHE A 14 4.07 -16.14 -29.33
CA PHE A 14 4.58 -15.03 -28.54
C PHE A 14 5.17 -15.64 -27.27
N VAL A 15 6.46 -15.36 -27.03
CA VAL A 15 7.05 -15.50 -25.70
C VAL A 15 6.22 -14.60 -24.80
N ALA A 16 5.36 -15.19 -23.96
CA ALA A 16 4.55 -14.43 -23.03
C ALA A 16 5.50 -13.76 -22.03
N ALA A 17 5.66 -12.43 -22.14
CA ALA A 17 5.83 -11.63 -20.94
C ALA A 17 4.73 -12.08 -19.97
N ASN A 18 5.05 -12.36 -18.70
CA ASN A 18 4.08 -12.79 -17.70
C ASN A 18 2.92 -11.80 -17.69
N THR A 19 1.84 -12.15 -18.40
CA THR A 19 0.63 -11.35 -18.47
C THR A 19 -0.10 -11.63 -17.19
N CYS A 20 -0.46 -10.58 -16.46
CA CYS A 20 -1.21 -10.74 -15.23
C CYS A 20 -2.47 -11.58 -15.51
N PRO A 21 -2.73 -12.67 -14.76
CA PRO A 21 -3.89 -13.53 -15.02
C PRO A 21 -5.20 -12.88 -14.55
N LEU A 22 -5.13 -11.72 -13.90
CA LEU A 22 -6.27 -10.99 -13.37
C LEU A 22 -6.46 -9.70 -14.17
N SER A 23 -7.67 -9.48 -14.67
CA SER A 23 -8.08 -8.22 -15.32
C SER A 23 -9.02 -7.44 -14.41
N VAL A 24 -9.01 -6.11 -14.55
CA VAL A 24 -9.84 -5.21 -13.73
C VAL A 24 -10.72 -4.35 -14.64
N GLU A 25 -12.02 -4.37 -14.39
CA GLU A 25 -13.01 -3.56 -15.08
C GLU A 25 -13.74 -2.66 -14.09
N ILE A 26 -14.19 -1.50 -14.55
CA ILE A 26 -14.94 -0.53 -13.74
C ILE A 26 -16.14 -0.02 -14.53
N SER A 27 -17.24 0.17 -13.82
CA SER A 27 -18.46 0.82 -14.31
C SER A 27 -19.00 1.82 -13.29
N ASN A 28 -19.67 2.86 -13.78
CA ASN A 28 -20.39 3.80 -12.93
C ASN A 28 -21.64 3.12 -12.35
N VAL A 29 -21.98 3.45 -11.10
CA VAL A 29 -23.23 3.04 -10.46
C VAL A 29 -24.13 4.26 -10.23
N ASP A 30 -23.83 5.04 -9.20
CA ASP A 30 -24.54 6.26 -8.81
C ASP A 30 -23.62 7.17 -7.98
N ASP A 31 -23.92 8.46 -7.93
CA ASP A 31 -23.16 9.45 -7.15
C ASP A 31 -21.63 9.32 -7.37
N HIS A 32 -20.89 8.97 -6.30
CA HIS A 32 -19.46 8.68 -6.28
C HIS A 32 -19.15 7.20 -5.96
N ASN A 33 -20.10 6.31 -6.28
CA ASN A 33 -19.95 4.86 -6.23
C ASN A 33 -19.64 4.31 -7.63
N VAL A 34 -18.69 3.38 -7.67
CA VAL A 34 -18.31 2.63 -8.87
C VAL A 34 -18.35 1.14 -8.57
N ASN A 35 -18.76 0.34 -9.54
CA ASN A 35 -18.65 -1.11 -9.45
C ASN A 35 -17.35 -1.54 -10.11
N VAL A 36 -16.51 -2.26 -9.38
CA VAL A 36 -15.23 -2.76 -9.88
C VAL A 36 -15.28 -4.29 -9.88
N THR A 37 -14.84 -4.88 -10.99
CA THR A 37 -14.86 -6.32 -11.22
C THR A 37 -13.45 -6.81 -11.50
N ILE A 38 -12.99 -7.80 -10.73
CA ILE A 38 -11.74 -8.53 -10.98
C ILE A 38 -12.10 -9.88 -11.59
N THR A 39 -11.51 -10.21 -12.74
CA THR A 39 -11.78 -11.46 -13.47
C THR A 39 -10.51 -12.27 -13.65
N ASN A 40 -10.57 -13.57 -13.38
CA ASN A 40 -9.50 -14.51 -13.70
C ASN A 40 -9.54 -14.92 -15.18
N GLN A 41 -8.54 -14.48 -15.94
CA GLN A 41 -8.34 -14.74 -17.37
C GLN A 41 -7.54 -16.02 -17.64
N ALA A 42 -6.99 -16.67 -16.61
CA ALA A 42 -6.26 -17.92 -16.77
C ALA A 42 -7.20 -19.12 -16.94
N ASP A 43 -6.64 -20.22 -17.45
CA ASP A 43 -7.31 -21.52 -17.60
C ASP A 43 -7.38 -22.34 -16.29
N LYS A 44 -6.84 -21.80 -15.20
CA LYS A 44 -6.77 -22.42 -13.88
C LYS A 44 -7.26 -21.47 -12.80
N THR A 45 -7.59 -22.02 -11.64
CA THR A 45 -7.88 -21.22 -10.45
C THR A 45 -6.71 -20.31 -10.09
N VAL A 46 -7.02 -19.09 -9.66
CA VAL A 46 -6.07 -18.11 -9.11
C VAL A 46 -6.52 -17.79 -7.69
N THR A 47 -5.56 -17.76 -6.76
CA THR A 47 -5.73 -17.22 -5.41
C THR A 47 -4.91 -15.96 -5.30
N PHE A 48 -5.52 -14.84 -4.91
CA PHE A 48 -4.84 -13.55 -4.81
C PHE A 48 -5.09 -12.87 -3.47
N PHE A 49 -4.12 -12.06 -3.05
CA PHE A 49 -4.17 -11.27 -1.83
C PHE A 49 -5.03 -10.02 -2.05
N LYS A 50 -5.92 -9.73 -1.10
CA LYS A 50 -6.86 -8.61 -1.19
C LYS A 50 -6.29 -7.28 -0.67
N GLY A 51 -5.19 -7.31 0.09
CA GLY A 51 -4.62 -6.09 0.67
C GLY A 51 -4.26 -5.08 -0.41
N ASN A 52 -4.58 -3.80 -0.16
CA ASN A 52 -4.39 -2.70 -1.11
C ASN A 52 -5.07 -2.91 -2.48
N THR A 53 -6.18 -3.66 -2.53
CA THR A 53 -7.02 -3.85 -3.73
C THR A 53 -8.42 -3.27 -3.54
N VAL A 54 -9.27 -3.29 -4.57
CA VAL A 54 -10.69 -2.93 -4.42
C VAL A 54 -11.46 -3.83 -3.45
N LEU A 55 -10.96 -5.04 -3.19
CA LEU A 55 -11.54 -5.98 -2.23
C LEU A 55 -11.03 -5.78 -0.80
N ASP A 56 -10.06 -4.89 -0.59
CA ASP A 56 -9.76 -4.41 0.75
C ASP A 56 -10.90 -3.52 1.24
N THR A 57 -11.44 -3.83 2.41
CA THR A 57 -12.54 -3.08 3.03
C THR A 57 -12.09 -1.77 3.65
N ARG A 58 -10.78 -1.61 3.90
CA ARG A 58 -10.17 -0.40 4.45
C ARG A 58 -10.19 0.77 3.45
N PRO A 59 -9.97 2.01 3.91
CA PRO A 59 -9.91 3.19 3.05
C PRO A 59 -8.55 3.35 2.31
N VAL A 60 -8.00 2.25 1.78
CA VAL A 60 -6.72 2.21 1.04
C VAL A 60 -6.82 2.79 -0.37
N ARG A 61 -5.66 3.01 -1.01
CA ARG A 61 -5.55 3.61 -2.35
C ARG A 61 -5.88 2.60 -3.46
N LYS A 62 -7.17 2.27 -3.58
CA LYS A 62 -7.71 1.35 -4.60
C LYS A 62 -8.26 2.04 -5.86
N LEU A 63 -8.37 3.37 -5.83
CA LEU A 63 -8.86 4.19 -6.93
C LEU A 63 -7.89 5.36 -7.18
N LEU A 64 -7.72 5.73 -8.45
CA LEU A 64 -7.20 7.02 -8.87
C LEU A 64 -8.38 7.93 -9.21
N VAL A 65 -8.45 9.10 -8.59
CA VAL A 65 -9.54 10.05 -8.81
C VAL A 65 -8.97 11.33 -9.39
N GLN A 66 -9.54 11.79 -10.50
CA GLN A 66 -9.14 13.01 -11.17
C GLN A 66 -10.30 13.99 -11.24
N GLY A 67 -10.01 15.28 -11.05
CA GLY A 67 -10.98 16.35 -11.26
C GLY A 67 -11.34 16.54 -12.75
N GLU A 68 -12.19 17.54 -13.02
CA GLU A 68 -12.53 17.92 -14.40
C GLU A 68 -11.31 18.35 -15.23
N ASP A 69 -10.29 18.92 -14.58
CA ASP A 69 -9.05 19.37 -15.21
C ASP A 69 -8.01 18.25 -15.43
N ASP A 70 -8.42 16.99 -15.25
CA ASP A 70 -7.57 15.79 -15.33
C ASP A 70 -6.40 15.76 -14.33
N LYS A 71 -6.39 16.65 -13.33
CA LYS A 71 -5.45 16.54 -12.21
C LYS A 71 -5.94 15.50 -11.22
N GLU A 72 -5.01 14.71 -10.72
CA GLU A 72 -5.27 13.76 -9.63
C GLU A 72 -5.63 14.54 -8.36
N LEU A 73 -6.70 14.10 -7.70
CA LEU A 73 -7.07 14.57 -6.37
C LEU A 73 -6.21 13.81 -5.36
N ASP A 74 -5.79 14.51 -4.30
CA ASP A 74 -4.97 13.91 -3.26
C ASP A 74 -5.69 12.71 -2.64
N PHE A 75 -4.97 11.59 -2.57
CA PHE A 75 -5.38 10.47 -1.74
C PHE A 75 -5.38 10.95 -0.28
N SER A 76 -6.47 10.67 0.40
CA SER A 76 -6.72 11.11 1.77
C SER A 76 -7.33 9.96 2.54
N GLY A 77 -6.77 8.75 2.38
CA GLY A 77 -7.22 7.51 2.99
C GLY A 77 -6.24 6.99 4.05
N ALA A 78 -6.16 5.68 4.20
CA ALA A 78 -5.17 4.98 5.03
C ALA A 78 -4.13 4.26 4.18
N TYR A 79 -2.88 4.33 4.59
CA TYR A 79 -1.82 3.41 4.16
C TYR A 79 -1.68 2.29 5.17
N VAL A 80 -1.21 1.13 4.72
CA VAL A 80 -1.23 -0.10 5.53
C VAL A 80 0.03 -0.90 5.27
N ASP A 81 0.84 -1.06 6.31
CA ASP A 81 1.83 -2.13 6.35
C ASP A 81 1.15 -3.48 6.65
N TYR A 82 1.41 -4.48 5.80
CA TYR A 82 0.84 -5.81 5.92
C TYR A 82 1.87 -6.83 6.37
N LYS A 83 1.44 -7.70 7.29
CA LYS A 83 2.19 -8.88 7.71
C LYS A 83 2.45 -9.79 6.51
N GLN A 84 3.73 -9.97 6.20
CA GLN A 84 4.18 -10.74 5.05
C GLN A 84 4.12 -12.27 5.28
N SER A 85 4.14 -12.73 6.55
CA SER A 85 4.18 -14.14 6.95
C SER A 85 2.92 -14.55 7.69
N ASN A 86 2.45 -15.74 7.33
CA ASN A 86 1.19 -16.32 7.76
C ASN A 86 0.04 -15.30 7.77
N PRO A 87 -0.17 -14.53 6.67
CA PRO A 87 -1.32 -13.65 6.57
C PRO A 87 -2.60 -14.47 6.73
N SER A 88 -3.61 -13.87 7.34
CA SER A 88 -4.89 -14.52 7.54
C SER A 88 -5.50 -14.97 6.23
N SER A 89 -6.07 -16.17 6.24
CA SER A 89 -6.82 -16.69 5.09
C SER A 89 -7.99 -15.78 4.67
N SER A 90 -8.51 -14.93 5.57
CA SER A 90 -9.53 -13.92 5.26
C SER A 90 -9.04 -12.89 4.23
N MET A 91 -7.73 -12.71 4.10
CA MET A 91 -7.10 -11.74 3.19
C MET A 91 -6.94 -12.26 1.76
N PHE A 92 -7.45 -13.46 1.44
CA PHE A 92 -7.31 -14.05 0.12
C PHE A 92 -8.64 -14.25 -0.57
N GLN A 93 -8.65 -14.04 -1.88
CA GLN A 93 -9.77 -14.33 -2.76
C GLN A 93 -9.38 -15.42 -3.76
N ARG A 94 -10.27 -16.40 -3.95
CA ARG A 94 -10.11 -17.45 -4.96
C ARG A 94 -11.06 -17.21 -6.12
N LEU A 95 -10.57 -17.38 -7.35
CA LEU A 95 -11.36 -17.33 -8.56
C LEU A 95 -10.98 -18.51 -9.44
N GLY A 96 -11.94 -19.39 -9.74
CA GLY A 96 -11.80 -20.38 -10.79
C GLY A 96 -11.59 -19.73 -12.16
N SER A 97 -11.22 -20.53 -13.15
CA SER A 97 -11.04 -20.03 -14.52
C SER A 97 -12.28 -19.31 -15.04
N GLY A 98 -12.11 -18.09 -15.56
CA GLY A 98 -13.19 -17.26 -16.08
C GLY A 98 -14.13 -16.69 -15.01
N GLN A 99 -13.93 -17.00 -13.73
CA GLN A 99 -14.73 -16.44 -12.65
C GLN A 99 -14.32 -15.01 -12.35
N ALA A 100 -15.30 -14.23 -11.87
CA ALA A 100 -15.11 -12.85 -11.48
C ALA A 100 -15.72 -12.58 -10.10
N VAL A 101 -15.16 -11.59 -9.43
CA VAL A 101 -15.69 -11.00 -8.19
C VAL A 101 -15.92 -9.52 -8.43
N SER A 102 -17.05 -9.00 -7.97
CA SER A 102 -17.40 -7.58 -8.11
C SER A 102 -17.68 -6.96 -6.75
N THR A 103 -17.35 -5.69 -6.60
CA THR A 103 -17.64 -4.92 -5.40
C THR A 103 -17.97 -3.47 -5.76
N ILE A 104 -18.80 -2.83 -4.94
CA ILE A 104 -19.07 -1.39 -5.05
C ILE A 104 -18.03 -0.67 -4.19
N VAL A 105 -17.30 0.26 -4.81
CA VAL A 105 -16.32 1.12 -4.14
C VAL A 105 -16.85 2.54 -4.14
N ASN A 106 -16.91 3.14 -2.96
CA ASN A 106 -17.24 4.53 -2.76
C ASN A 106 -15.95 5.36 -2.81
N ALA A 107 -15.82 6.26 -3.79
CA ALA A 107 -14.63 7.08 -3.97
C ALA A 107 -14.47 8.16 -2.88
N ALA A 108 -15.57 8.62 -2.27
CA ALA A 108 -15.54 9.60 -1.20
C ALA A 108 -14.93 9.07 0.11
N VAL A 109 -14.86 7.73 0.27
CA VAL A 109 -14.24 7.11 1.45
C VAL A 109 -12.77 7.48 1.60
N SER A 110 -12.02 7.58 0.50
CA SER A 110 -10.57 7.84 0.51
C SER A 110 -10.15 9.13 -0.21
N HIS A 111 -11.07 9.84 -0.86
CA HIS A 111 -10.81 11.11 -1.52
C HIS A 111 -11.83 12.16 -1.04
N LYS A 112 -11.38 13.39 -0.79
CA LYS A 112 -12.27 14.50 -0.42
C LYS A 112 -13.00 15.01 -1.66
N LEU A 113 -14.26 14.58 -1.84
CA LEU A 113 -15.09 14.95 -2.99
C LEU A 113 -16.09 16.09 -2.71
N ASP A 114 -16.07 16.66 -1.50
CA ASP A 114 -16.85 17.86 -1.18
C ASP A 114 -16.36 19.06 -2.00
N GLY A 115 -17.29 19.74 -2.67
CA GLY A 115 -16.98 20.82 -3.62
C GLY A 115 -16.53 20.35 -5.01
N VAL A 116 -16.44 19.04 -5.26
CA VAL A 116 -16.08 18.47 -6.58
C VAL A 116 -17.33 18.18 -7.40
N SER A 117 -17.56 18.95 -8.47
CA SER A 117 -18.76 18.83 -9.31
C SER A 117 -18.79 17.57 -10.18
N ASN A 118 -17.66 17.25 -10.81
CA ASN A 118 -17.47 16.03 -11.58
C ASN A 118 -16.06 15.50 -11.33
N ALA A 119 -15.92 14.18 -11.37
CA ALA A 119 -14.63 13.52 -11.29
C ALA A 119 -14.57 12.32 -12.26
N LYS A 120 -13.35 11.88 -12.55
CA LYS A 120 -13.07 10.66 -13.30
C LYS A 120 -12.37 9.68 -12.36
N VAL A 121 -12.80 8.43 -12.38
CA VAL A 121 -12.28 7.37 -11.51
C VAL A 121 -11.69 6.25 -12.34
N THR A 122 -10.54 5.75 -11.91
CA THR A 122 -9.88 4.54 -12.42
C THR A 122 -9.64 3.59 -11.26
N ALA A 123 -9.90 2.29 -11.42
CA ALA A 123 -9.40 1.30 -10.47
C ALA A 123 -7.92 1.04 -10.74
N LEU A 124 -7.08 1.13 -9.71
CA LEU A 124 -5.64 0.86 -9.74
C LEU A 124 -5.35 -0.29 -8.80
N GLN A 125 -4.76 -1.38 -9.28
CA GLN A 125 -4.53 -2.58 -8.49
C GLN A 125 -3.06 -3.04 -8.57
N HIS A 126 -2.50 -3.36 -7.42
CA HIS A 126 -1.20 -4.01 -7.28
C HIS A 126 -1.46 -5.42 -6.74
N LEU A 127 -1.55 -6.42 -7.64
CA LEU A 127 -2.10 -7.74 -7.31
C LEU A 127 -0.98 -8.75 -7.04
N LYS A 128 -0.97 -9.35 -5.85
CA LYS A 128 -0.17 -10.56 -5.54
C LYS A 128 -1.02 -11.81 -5.71
N TYR A 129 -0.55 -12.80 -6.45
CA TYR A 129 -1.32 -14.01 -6.75
C TYR A 129 -0.47 -15.29 -6.81
N VAL A 130 -1.15 -16.44 -6.67
CA VAL A 130 -0.61 -17.77 -6.98
C VAL A 130 -1.61 -18.54 -7.84
N MET A 131 -1.09 -19.46 -8.66
CA MET A 131 -1.93 -20.41 -9.40
C MET A 131 -2.37 -21.55 -8.48
N GLY A 132 -3.66 -21.85 -8.48
CA GLY A 132 -4.29 -22.87 -7.62
C GLY A 132 -5.05 -22.27 -6.44
N GLU A 133 -5.47 -23.14 -5.51
CA GLU A 133 -6.32 -22.80 -4.36
C GLU A 133 -5.54 -22.66 -3.05
N THR A 134 -4.28 -23.06 -3.03
CA THR A 134 -3.44 -23.03 -1.84
C THR A 134 -3.07 -21.58 -1.50
N ILE A 135 -3.40 -21.16 -0.28
CA ILE A 135 -2.92 -19.89 0.27
C ILE A 135 -1.47 -20.12 0.72
N PRO A 136 -0.49 -19.35 0.23
CA PRO A 136 0.89 -19.49 0.65
C PRO A 136 1.08 -19.03 2.10
N SER A 137 2.08 -19.57 2.77
CA SER A 137 2.45 -19.12 4.11
C SER A 137 3.16 -17.78 4.11
N ASN A 138 3.78 -17.34 3.00
CA ASN A 138 4.36 -16.01 2.90
C ASN A 138 3.90 -15.32 1.62
N LEU A 139 3.69 -14.00 1.70
CA LEU A 139 3.33 -13.18 0.56
C LEU A 139 4.47 -13.09 -0.47
N LYS A 140 5.74 -13.23 -0.06
CA LYS A 140 6.88 -13.31 -0.99
C LYS A 140 6.86 -14.52 -1.92
N ASP A 141 6.14 -15.59 -1.55
CA ASP A 141 5.98 -16.78 -2.41
C ASP A 141 4.94 -16.57 -3.54
N MET A 142 4.38 -15.36 -3.66
CA MET A 142 3.38 -14.99 -4.65
C MET A 142 4.01 -14.28 -5.84
N SER A 143 3.39 -14.42 -7.01
CA SER A 143 3.72 -13.60 -8.18
C SER A 143 3.06 -12.22 -8.06
N PHE A 144 3.72 -11.19 -8.60
CA PHE A 144 3.25 -9.81 -8.53
C PHE A 144 2.84 -9.25 -9.91
N CYS A 145 1.67 -8.61 -9.94
CA CYS A 145 1.20 -7.80 -11.05
C CYS A 145 1.17 -6.32 -10.64
N PRO A 146 2.21 -5.54 -10.97
CA PRO A 146 2.21 -4.11 -10.67
C PRO A 146 1.24 -3.37 -11.60
N GLY A 147 0.47 -2.44 -11.04
CA GLY A 147 -0.20 -1.37 -11.80
C GLY A 147 -1.28 -1.85 -12.78
N VAL A 148 -2.07 -2.88 -12.42
CA VAL A 148 -3.23 -3.29 -13.22
C VAL A 148 -4.32 -2.23 -13.10
N VAL A 149 -4.56 -1.49 -14.18
CA VAL A 149 -5.51 -0.38 -14.23
C VAL A 149 -6.72 -0.69 -15.10
N SER A 150 -7.88 -0.21 -14.67
CA SER A 150 -9.09 -0.25 -15.49
C SER A 150 -9.14 0.92 -16.50
N GLN A 151 -10.22 0.99 -17.28
CA GLN A 151 -10.61 2.23 -17.97
C GLN A 151 -11.02 3.34 -16.98
N LYS A 152 -11.16 4.57 -17.48
CA LYS A 152 -11.71 5.71 -16.73
C LYS A 152 -13.23 5.78 -16.85
N VAL A 153 -13.92 6.05 -15.75
CA VAL A 153 -15.37 6.34 -15.72
C VAL A 153 -15.64 7.68 -15.07
N ALA A 154 -16.64 8.40 -15.56
CA ALA A 154 -17.08 9.65 -14.93
C ALA A 154 -18.00 9.34 -13.73
N ILE A 155 -17.90 10.16 -12.70
CA ILE A 155 -18.80 10.18 -11.53
C ILE A 155 -19.25 11.61 -11.26
N VAL A 156 -20.41 11.76 -10.62
CA VAL A 156 -20.96 13.06 -10.19
C VAL A 156 -21.15 12.98 -8.68
N PRO A 157 -20.18 13.45 -7.87
CA PRO A 157 -20.24 13.28 -6.43
C PRO A 157 -21.47 13.95 -5.82
N ASN A 158 -22.15 13.24 -4.92
CA ASN A 158 -23.30 13.77 -4.23
C ASN A 158 -22.86 14.69 -3.10
N GLN A 159 -22.99 16.00 -3.35
CA GLN A 159 -22.53 17.04 -2.43
C GLN A 159 -23.24 17.02 -1.06
N MET A 160 -24.39 16.35 -0.93
CA MET A 160 -25.05 16.18 0.38
C MET A 160 -24.45 15.04 1.22
N LYS A 161 -23.67 14.14 0.61
CA LYS A 161 -23.14 12.92 1.24
C LYS A 161 -21.62 12.81 1.22
N ALA A 162 -20.97 13.34 0.19
CA ALA A 162 -19.53 13.18 -0.07
C ALA A 162 -18.67 13.52 1.16
N ALA A 163 -18.96 14.63 1.83
CA ALA A 163 -18.24 15.02 3.05
C ALA A 163 -18.46 14.06 4.23
N SER A 164 -19.68 13.51 4.40
CA SER A 164 -20.01 12.63 5.52
C SER A 164 -19.58 11.18 5.33
N GLU A 165 -19.32 10.78 4.08
CA GLU A 165 -18.90 9.41 3.74
C GLU A 165 -17.38 9.24 3.71
N HIS A 166 -16.62 10.33 3.87
CA HIS A 166 -15.17 10.25 4.05
C HIS A 166 -14.83 9.61 5.39
N PHE A 167 -13.90 8.65 5.38
CA PHE A 167 -13.63 7.80 6.54
C PHE A 167 -13.12 8.56 7.77
N SER A 168 -12.39 9.67 7.57
CA SER A 168 -11.81 10.47 8.68
C SER A 168 -12.88 11.16 9.54
N LYS A 169 -14.14 11.19 9.11
CA LYS A 169 -15.25 11.74 9.92
C LYS A 169 -15.53 10.95 11.20
N THR A 170 -15.03 9.72 11.32
CA THR A 170 -15.10 8.95 12.56
C THR A 170 -14.06 9.37 13.60
N SER A 171 -13.14 10.28 13.24
CA SER A 171 -12.10 10.78 14.13
C SER A 171 -12.68 11.65 15.26
N PRO A 172 -12.15 11.54 16.51
CA PRO A 172 -12.41 12.52 17.56
C PRO A 172 -12.07 13.94 17.06
N ALA A 173 -12.95 14.91 17.30
CA ALA A 173 -12.81 16.28 16.83
C ALA A 173 -11.38 16.82 17.04
N ALA A 174 -10.79 17.36 15.96
CA ALA A 174 -9.47 17.96 15.85
C ALA A 174 -8.87 18.39 17.20
N SER A 175 -7.97 17.57 17.72
CA SER A 175 -7.09 17.96 18.82
C SER A 175 -6.16 19.06 18.32
N ILE A 176 -5.71 19.90 19.25
CA ILE A 176 -4.74 20.97 18.99
C ILE A 176 -3.55 20.36 18.23
N GLN A 177 -3.23 20.92 17.06
CA GLN A 177 -2.09 20.48 16.25
C GLN A 177 -0.83 20.53 17.12
N ARG A 178 -0.32 19.36 17.52
CA ARG A 178 0.85 19.29 18.37
C ARG A 178 2.08 19.75 17.58
N ARG A 179 3.07 20.25 18.30
CA ARG A 179 4.38 20.58 17.70
C ARG A 179 5.36 19.41 17.79
N ASP A 180 5.12 18.49 18.72
CA ASP A 180 5.97 17.34 18.96
C ASP A 180 5.16 16.05 18.78
N LEU A 181 5.86 14.94 18.55
CA LEU A 181 5.30 13.59 18.61
C LEU A 181 4.53 13.41 19.92
N GLY A 182 3.35 12.79 19.85
CA GLY A 182 2.78 12.19 21.04
C GLY A 182 2.27 10.78 20.82
N ILE A 183 2.33 10.02 21.91
CA ILE A 183 1.91 8.63 21.99
C ILE A 183 0.66 8.59 22.87
N GLU A 184 -0.46 8.12 22.32
CA GLU A 184 -1.78 8.22 22.96
C GLU A 184 -2.50 6.86 23.02
N ASN A 185 -3.40 6.73 24.00
CA ASN A 185 -4.22 5.53 24.20
C ASN A 185 -3.43 4.23 24.37
N CYS A 186 -2.17 4.34 24.80
CA CYS A 186 -1.22 3.25 25.00
C CYS A 186 -0.99 2.99 26.49
N SER A 187 -0.76 1.72 26.86
CA SER A 187 -0.25 1.36 28.19
C SER A 187 1.17 1.95 28.41
N ALA A 188 1.65 1.94 29.66
CA ALA A 188 3.00 2.44 29.96
C ALA A 188 4.10 1.65 29.23
N ASP A 189 3.92 0.33 29.11
CA ASP A 189 4.84 -0.55 28.39
C ASP A 189 4.80 -0.25 26.89
N GLN A 190 3.59 -0.12 26.31
CA GLN A 190 3.43 0.27 24.90
C GLN A 190 4.04 1.63 24.60
N GLN A 191 3.93 2.60 25.52
CA GLN A 191 4.57 3.91 25.35
C GLN A 191 6.09 3.80 25.33
N THR A 192 6.66 2.95 26.19
CA THR A 192 8.11 2.73 26.24
C THR A 192 8.62 2.02 24.99
N ASP A 193 7.90 0.97 24.55
CA ASP A 193 8.18 0.26 23.31
C ASP A 193 8.12 1.20 22.11
N LEU A 194 7.04 1.96 21.95
CA LEU A 194 6.90 2.89 20.81
C LEU A 194 7.92 4.03 20.83
N GLN A 195 8.31 4.51 22.01
CA GLN A 195 9.38 5.49 22.10
C GLN A 195 10.72 4.91 21.63
N THR A 196 10.96 3.62 21.90
CA THR A 196 12.13 2.88 21.42
C THR A 196 12.05 2.75 19.90
N SER A 197 10.96 2.22 19.35
CA SER A 197 10.81 2.01 17.90
C SER A 197 10.85 3.29 17.08
N VAL A 198 10.34 4.42 17.59
CA VAL A 198 10.51 5.71 16.93
C VAL A 198 11.98 6.14 16.89
N ASN A 199 12.71 5.98 18.00
CA ASN A 199 14.13 6.36 18.04
C ASN A 199 14.97 5.48 17.12
N ASP A 200 14.65 4.18 17.07
CA ASP A 200 15.33 3.21 16.24
C ASP A 200 15.00 3.41 14.75
N ALA A 201 13.74 3.70 14.39
CA ALA A 201 13.35 4.10 13.04
C ALA A 201 14.10 5.36 12.56
N ILE A 202 14.24 6.37 13.43
CA ILE A 202 15.03 7.59 13.14
C ILE A 202 16.51 7.27 12.96
N ALA A 203 17.07 6.38 13.78
CA ALA A 203 18.46 5.95 13.65
C ALA A 203 18.69 5.19 12.34
N MET A 204 17.75 4.30 11.95
CA MET A 204 17.75 3.59 10.68
C MET A 204 17.69 4.56 9.49
N ALA A 205 16.77 5.53 9.51
CA ALA A 205 16.67 6.58 8.49
C ALA A 205 17.97 7.38 8.35
N SER A 206 18.59 7.76 9.48
CA SER A 206 19.86 8.50 9.50
C SER A 206 21.02 7.68 8.94
N ALA A 207 21.09 6.39 9.25
CA ALA A 207 22.09 5.49 8.71
C ALA A 207 21.90 5.28 7.20
N ALA A 208 20.66 5.10 6.74
CA ALA A 208 20.31 4.95 5.33
C ALA A 208 20.69 6.20 4.52
N GLN A 209 20.33 7.38 5.00
CA GLN A 209 20.69 8.65 4.37
C GLN A 209 22.21 8.85 4.28
N GLN A 210 22.96 8.47 5.32
CA GLN A 210 24.42 8.55 5.30
C GLN A 210 25.05 7.54 4.35
N ALA A 211 24.52 6.32 4.26
CA ALA A 211 24.99 5.28 3.34
C ALA A 211 24.76 5.68 1.88
N GLU A 212 23.62 6.30 1.56
CA GLU A 212 23.34 6.88 0.25
C GLU A 212 24.44 7.89 -0.17
N ALA A 213 24.84 8.77 0.75
CA ALA A 213 25.84 9.80 0.50
C ALA A 213 27.27 9.26 0.31
N ASN A 214 27.56 8.05 0.79
CA ASN A 214 28.90 7.45 0.75
C ASN A 214 29.12 6.51 -0.45
N GLU A 215 28.17 6.43 -1.39
CA GLU A 215 28.23 5.49 -2.52
C GLU A 215 28.39 4.02 -2.07
N ASP A 216 27.87 3.66 -0.88
CA ASP A 216 27.82 2.27 -0.43
C ASP A 216 26.79 1.52 -1.32
N ASP A 217 27.32 0.85 -2.35
CA ASP A 217 26.71 0.31 -3.60
C ASP A 217 25.46 -0.62 -3.50
N TYR A 218 24.43 -0.27 -2.73
CA TYR A 218 23.11 -0.94 -2.75
C TYR A 218 21.92 0.01 -2.90
N TRP A 219 22.09 1.32 -2.68
CA TRP A 219 20.99 2.29 -2.82
C TRP A 219 20.32 2.21 -4.21
N ILE A 220 21.14 2.11 -5.26
CA ILE A 220 20.65 2.04 -6.64
C ILE A 220 19.87 0.75 -6.93
N ASN A 221 20.08 -0.33 -6.16
CA ASN A 221 19.29 -1.56 -6.33
C ASN A 221 17.85 -1.33 -5.87
N TRP A 222 17.67 -0.55 -4.81
CA TRP A 222 16.36 -0.20 -4.26
C TRP A 222 15.67 0.90 -5.06
N PHE A 223 16.37 2.00 -5.34
CA PHE A 223 15.77 3.21 -5.91
C PHE A 223 16.03 3.41 -7.41
N LYS A 224 16.85 2.57 -8.03
CA LYS A 224 16.94 2.28 -9.48
C LYS A 224 17.47 3.39 -10.38
N ASP A 225 17.40 4.64 -9.95
CA ASP A 225 17.91 5.79 -10.70
C ASP A 225 18.51 6.82 -9.74
N ALA A 226 19.78 7.21 -9.96
CA ALA A 226 20.47 8.23 -9.17
C ALA A 226 19.74 9.59 -9.16
N GLY A 227 18.88 9.85 -10.13
CA GLY A 227 17.98 11.01 -10.16
C GLY A 227 16.99 11.06 -8.99
N GLN A 228 16.75 9.95 -8.29
CA GLN A 228 15.84 9.88 -7.13
C GLN A 228 16.48 10.33 -5.81
N SER A 229 17.80 10.55 -5.76
CA SER A 229 18.54 10.90 -4.54
C SER A 229 17.97 12.11 -3.79
N SER A 230 17.57 13.17 -4.51
CA SER A 230 16.96 14.35 -3.87
C SER A 230 15.61 14.04 -3.22
N THR A 231 14.87 13.08 -3.76
CA THR A 231 13.59 12.63 -3.20
C THR A 231 13.82 11.79 -1.95
N THR A 232 14.72 10.81 -2.02
CA THR A 232 15.04 9.90 -0.90
C THR A 232 15.68 10.66 0.26
N ASP A 233 16.65 11.54 -0.02
CA ASP A 233 17.31 12.39 0.97
C ASP A 233 16.30 13.32 1.67
N SER A 234 15.35 13.88 0.92
CA SER A 234 14.28 14.70 1.49
C SER A 234 13.36 13.89 2.43
N ILE A 235 12.95 12.69 2.04
CA ILE A 235 12.04 11.86 2.85
C ILE A 235 12.74 11.33 4.10
N TYR A 236 13.95 10.75 3.99
CA TYR A 236 14.71 10.34 5.17
C TYR A 236 15.02 11.53 6.09
N GLY A 237 15.39 12.68 5.52
CA GLY A 237 15.58 13.92 6.27
C GLY A 237 14.33 14.35 7.06
N GLN A 238 13.14 14.17 6.49
CA GLN A 238 11.89 14.46 7.20
C GLN A 238 11.59 13.43 8.30
N VAL A 239 11.83 12.15 8.05
CA VAL A 239 11.73 11.09 9.08
C VAL A 239 12.64 11.37 10.27
N ILE A 240 13.91 11.73 10.00
CA ILE A 240 14.90 12.06 11.05
C ILE A 240 14.41 13.20 11.95
N ASN A 241 13.64 14.15 11.40
CA ASN A 241 13.10 15.30 12.12
C ASN A 241 11.64 15.12 12.56
N ALA A 242 11.03 13.95 12.34
CA ALA A 242 9.60 13.72 12.51
C ALA A 242 9.10 13.91 13.94
N GLN A 243 9.96 13.72 14.95
CA GLN A 243 9.58 13.99 16.34
C GLN A 243 9.13 15.45 16.58
N SER A 244 9.47 16.37 15.68
CA SER A 244 9.08 17.79 15.71
C SER A 244 8.00 18.17 14.67
N THR A 245 7.37 17.19 14.02
CA THR A 245 6.33 17.44 12.99
C THR A 245 4.91 17.30 13.52
N GLY A 246 4.75 16.97 14.80
CA GLY A 246 3.44 16.99 15.47
C GLY A 246 2.54 15.79 15.19
N PHE A 247 3.08 14.69 14.66
CA PHE A 247 2.31 13.47 14.41
C PHE A 247 1.96 12.73 15.70
N THR A 248 1.01 11.80 15.61
CA THR A 248 0.53 11.01 16.74
C THR A 248 0.70 9.53 16.45
N ILE A 249 1.19 8.77 17.43
CA ILE A 249 1.05 7.32 17.44
C ILE A 249 -0.06 6.96 18.42
N SER A 250 -1.11 6.27 17.95
CA SER A 250 -2.24 5.85 18.79
C SER A 250 -2.29 4.33 18.88
N CYS A 251 -2.35 3.76 20.08
CA CYS A 251 -2.58 2.32 20.27
C CYS A 251 -4.07 1.94 20.12
N SER A 252 -4.93 2.86 19.68
CA SER A 252 -6.34 2.61 19.42
C SER A 252 -6.69 2.96 17.98
N ASP A 253 -7.35 2.01 17.30
CA ASP A 253 -7.90 2.22 15.96
C ASP A 253 -9.33 2.75 16.03
N THR A 254 -9.48 4.07 16.08
CA THR A 254 -10.79 4.73 16.04
C THR A 254 -11.36 4.85 14.62
N TYR A 255 -10.54 4.55 13.60
CA TYR A 255 -10.92 4.68 12.19
C TYR A 255 -11.48 3.36 11.62
N GLY A 256 -11.19 2.23 12.29
CA GLY A 256 -11.43 0.90 11.74
C GLY A 256 -10.47 0.56 10.59
N ALA A 257 -9.34 1.26 10.49
CA ALA A 257 -8.38 1.11 9.41
C ALA A 257 -7.48 -0.13 9.57
N CYS A 258 -7.31 -0.66 10.79
CA CYS A 258 -6.60 -1.92 11.00
C CYS A 258 -7.39 -3.14 10.48
N GLY A 259 -8.70 -2.97 10.24
CA GLY A 259 -9.61 -4.06 9.87
C GLY A 259 -10.09 -4.85 11.08
N ASP A 260 -10.75 -5.99 10.81
CA ASP A 260 -11.23 -6.87 11.87
C ASP A 260 -10.09 -7.74 12.42
N ASN A 261 -10.34 -8.38 13.56
CA ASN A 261 -9.35 -9.23 14.24
C ASN A 261 -8.76 -10.28 13.27
N GLY A 262 -7.47 -10.15 12.97
CA GLY A 262 -6.73 -11.08 12.13
C GLY A 262 -6.47 -10.62 10.69
N ASP A 263 -6.90 -9.44 10.25
CA ASP A 263 -6.74 -9.00 8.85
C ASP A 263 -5.32 -8.57 8.43
N SER A 264 -4.30 -8.98 9.22
CA SER A 264 -2.87 -8.94 8.85
C SER A 264 -2.28 -7.56 8.57
N ALA A 265 -2.96 -6.46 8.92
CA ALA A 265 -2.35 -5.14 8.96
C ALA A 265 -1.48 -5.03 10.21
N LEU A 266 -0.17 -4.80 10.06
CA LEU A 266 0.74 -4.59 11.17
C LEU A 266 0.58 -3.18 11.74
N ALA A 267 0.59 -2.19 10.85
CA ALA A 267 0.35 -0.80 11.19
C ALA A 267 -0.44 -0.11 10.08
N VAL A 268 -0.93 1.09 10.37
CA VAL A 268 -1.59 1.95 9.38
C VAL A 268 -1.25 3.41 9.62
N THR A 269 -1.16 4.18 8.54
CA THR A 269 -1.03 5.64 8.59
C THR A 269 -2.25 6.34 8.01
N ILE A 270 -2.83 7.22 8.83
CA ILE A 270 -3.92 8.13 8.47
C ILE A 270 -3.32 9.50 8.17
N THR A 271 -2.97 9.73 6.91
CA THR A 271 -2.29 10.97 6.50
C THR A 271 -3.11 12.25 6.71
N PRO A 272 -4.47 12.28 6.56
CA PRO A 272 -5.22 13.51 6.80
C PRO A 272 -5.13 14.03 8.24
N ASP A 273 -4.87 13.13 9.20
CA ASP A 273 -4.85 13.43 10.63
C ASP A 273 -3.44 13.25 11.25
N ASN A 274 -2.42 12.92 10.45
CA ASN A 274 -1.05 12.61 10.88
C ASN A 274 -1.02 11.59 12.04
N VAL A 275 -1.77 10.50 11.90
CA VAL A 275 -1.84 9.44 12.92
C VAL A 275 -1.26 8.14 12.37
N ILE A 276 -0.35 7.53 13.12
CA ILE A 276 0.10 6.15 12.91
C ILE A 276 -0.57 5.28 13.98
N ILE A 277 -1.04 4.10 13.58
CA ILE A 277 -1.70 3.14 14.47
C ILE A 277 -1.00 1.79 14.31
N PRO A 278 -0.17 1.39 15.28
CA PRO A 278 0.30 0.01 15.37
C PRO A 278 -0.91 -0.87 15.71
N CYS A 279 -1.31 -1.74 14.79
CA CYS A 279 -2.59 -2.40 14.83
C CYS A 279 -2.68 -3.37 16.03
N PRO A 280 -3.62 -3.16 16.98
CA PRO A 280 -3.65 -3.91 18.24
C PRO A 280 -3.71 -5.43 18.07
N ASN A 281 -4.41 -5.90 17.04
CA ASN A 281 -4.64 -7.32 16.75
C ASN A 281 -4.01 -7.75 15.41
N GLY A 282 -3.06 -6.95 14.92
CA GLY A 282 -2.43 -7.10 13.59
C GLY A 282 -1.18 -7.96 13.56
N GLY A 283 -0.52 -8.11 14.71
CA GLY A 283 0.75 -8.82 14.87
C GLY A 283 1.95 -7.90 15.15
N TYR A 284 1.82 -6.58 15.04
CA TYR A 284 2.90 -5.63 15.32
C TYR A 284 3.52 -5.81 16.70
N TRP A 285 2.70 -6.01 17.72
CA TRP A 285 3.16 -6.14 19.11
C TRP A 285 3.94 -7.44 19.36
N ASP A 286 3.83 -8.42 18.47
CA ASP A 286 4.54 -9.70 18.53
C ASP A 286 5.90 -9.67 17.82
N LEU A 287 6.19 -8.59 17.09
CA LEU A 287 7.46 -8.43 16.36
C LEU A 287 8.63 -8.16 17.32
N GLY A 288 9.82 -8.56 16.89
CA GLY A 288 11.07 -8.09 17.51
C GLY A 288 11.28 -6.61 17.21
N GLU A 289 12.15 -5.95 17.96
CA GLU A 289 12.51 -4.55 17.67
C GLU A 289 13.23 -4.42 16.32
N PHE A 290 14.12 -5.38 16.04
CA PHE A 290 14.85 -5.49 14.79
C PHE A 290 14.78 -6.90 14.23
N ALA A 291 14.76 -7.01 12.91
CA ALA A 291 14.95 -8.24 12.18
C ALA A 291 16.36 -8.79 12.40
N GLY A 292 16.47 -10.11 12.50
CA GLY A 292 17.75 -10.78 12.73
C GLY A 292 18.61 -10.94 11.48
N ASP A 293 17.99 -10.94 10.30
CA ASP A 293 18.60 -11.23 9.01
C ASP A 293 17.77 -10.62 7.86
N CYS A 294 18.32 -10.69 6.64
CA CYS A 294 17.70 -10.14 5.44
C CYS A 294 16.42 -10.87 5.02
N GLU A 295 16.23 -12.12 5.41
CA GLU A 295 15.03 -12.90 5.03
C GLU A 295 13.81 -12.49 5.85
N ALA A 296 14.05 -11.91 7.01
CA ALA A 296 13.07 -11.41 7.96
C ALA A 296 13.07 -9.88 8.05
N SER A 297 13.70 -9.18 7.10
CA SER A 297 13.95 -7.75 7.23
C SER A 297 12.62 -6.98 7.38
N ASP A 298 11.62 -7.26 6.56
CA ASP A 298 10.25 -6.73 6.60
C ASP A 298 9.36 -7.21 7.79
N TYR A 299 9.96 -7.55 8.94
CA TYR A 299 9.25 -8.09 10.12
C TYR A 299 9.76 -7.55 11.45
N ASP A 300 9.93 -6.25 11.58
CA ASP A 300 10.33 -5.65 12.85
C ASP A 300 9.59 -4.35 13.19
N LYS A 301 9.62 -3.97 14.47
CA LYS A 301 8.88 -2.80 14.96
C LYS A 301 9.49 -1.50 14.42
N ALA A 302 10.82 -1.41 14.35
CA ALA A 302 11.49 -0.19 13.91
C ALA A 302 11.28 0.07 12.41
N GLY A 303 11.36 -0.97 11.58
CA GLY A 303 11.05 -0.99 10.16
C GLY A 303 9.60 -0.60 9.88
N ALA A 304 8.64 -1.26 10.53
CA ALA A 304 7.22 -0.92 10.39
C ALA A 304 6.92 0.53 10.79
N ILE A 305 7.55 1.06 11.86
CA ILE A 305 7.39 2.48 12.22
C ILE A 305 8.07 3.40 11.19
N LEU A 306 9.24 3.04 10.68
CA LEU A 306 9.93 3.78 9.62
C LEU A 306 9.06 3.87 8.35
N HIS A 307 8.52 2.75 7.90
CA HIS A 307 7.58 2.63 6.79
C HIS A 307 6.43 3.63 6.94
N GLU A 308 5.72 3.54 8.06
CA GLU A 308 4.55 4.36 8.33
C GLU A 308 4.89 5.85 8.48
N MET A 309 6.04 6.17 9.06
CA MET A 309 6.54 7.55 9.10
C MET A 309 6.79 8.12 7.71
N THR A 310 7.21 7.32 6.72
CA THR A 310 7.42 7.82 5.36
C THR A 310 6.13 8.29 4.69
N HIS A 311 4.99 7.67 5.01
CA HIS A 311 3.68 8.09 4.46
C HIS A 311 3.28 9.50 4.89
N LEU A 312 3.69 9.93 6.09
CA LEU A 312 3.51 11.31 6.55
C LEU A 312 4.25 12.33 5.67
N PHE A 313 5.20 11.86 4.86
CA PHE A 313 6.08 12.68 4.02
C PHE A 313 5.93 12.37 2.52
N GLY A 314 4.86 11.65 2.15
CA GLY A 314 4.37 11.59 0.77
C GLY A 314 4.57 10.27 0.05
N THR A 315 5.15 9.25 0.68
CA THR A 315 5.21 7.90 0.08
C THR A 315 3.83 7.27 -0.02
N SER A 316 3.72 6.24 -0.87
CA SER A 316 2.55 5.39 -1.07
C SER A 316 2.92 3.92 -0.94
N ASP A 317 1.91 3.05 -1.05
CA ASP A 317 2.08 1.60 -1.07
C ASP A 317 1.94 1.06 -2.50
N TYR A 318 3.04 1.00 -3.24
CA TYR A 318 3.07 0.44 -4.59
C TYR A 318 3.40 -1.06 -4.61
N ALA A 319 4.16 -1.53 -3.63
CA ALA A 319 4.59 -2.92 -3.46
C ALA A 319 4.95 -3.19 -2.00
N TYR A 320 4.94 -4.48 -1.63
CA TYR A 320 5.36 -4.95 -0.32
C TYR A 320 6.25 -6.19 -0.41
N GLY A 321 7.31 -6.20 0.39
CA GLY A 321 8.34 -7.21 0.41
C GLY A 321 9.39 -7.00 -0.67
N HIS A 322 10.55 -7.63 -0.45
CA HIS A 322 11.78 -7.51 -1.25
C HIS A 322 11.54 -7.58 -2.77
N ASP A 323 11.12 -8.73 -3.29
CA ASP A 323 10.99 -9.00 -4.73
C ASP A 323 10.02 -8.05 -5.46
N ASP A 324 8.92 -7.67 -4.80
CA ASP A 324 7.92 -6.79 -5.41
C ASP A 324 8.43 -5.34 -5.46
N CYS A 325 9.13 -4.90 -4.40
CA CYS A 325 9.79 -3.61 -4.35
C CYS A 325 10.88 -3.51 -5.42
N GLU A 326 11.66 -4.56 -5.66
CA GLU A 326 12.63 -4.64 -6.76
C GLU A 326 11.98 -4.59 -8.15
N ALA A 327 10.72 -5.00 -8.29
CA ALA A 327 10.00 -4.96 -9.56
C ALA A 327 9.43 -3.57 -9.95
N LEU A 328 9.39 -2.60 -9.02
CA LEU A 328 8.88 -1.24 -9.27
C LEU A 328 9.69 -0.45 -10.32
N SER A 329 9.12 0.63 -10.88
CA SER A 329 9.94 1.64 -11.58
C SER A 329 10.73 2.48 -10.56
N ALA A 330 11.72 3.27 -11.03
CA ALA A 330 12.45 4.20 -10.16
C ALA A 330 11.53 5.23 -9.48
N ASP A 331 10.60 5.82 -10.24
CA ASP A 331 9.63 6.79 -9.70
C ASP A 331 8.71 6.16 -8.65
N GLN A 332 8.30 4.89 -8.85
CA GLN A 332 7.48 4.19 -7.87
C GLN A 332 8.29 3.81 -6.63
N ALA A 333 9.50 3.28 -6.80
CA ALA A 333 10.38 2.89 -5.70
C ALA A 333 10.74 4.09 -4.79
N ALA A 334 11.06 5.24 -5.37
CA ALA A 334 11.32 6.48 -4.63
C ALA A 334 10.08 7.00 -3.87
N MET A 335 8.89 6.56 -4.25
CA MET A 335 7.62 6.93 -3.64
C MET A 335 6.94 5.74 -2.94
N ASN A 336 7.65 4.64 -2.67
CA ASN A 336 7.11 3.44 -2.03
C ASN A 336 7.67 3.29 -0.61
N ALA A 337 6.80 3.27 0.41
CA ALA A 337 7.23 3.24 1.83
C ALA A 337 8.12 2.04 2.16
N ASP A 338 7.73 0.86 1.72
CA ASP A 338 8.43 -0.41 1.94
C ASP A 338 9.86 -0.40 1.36
N THR A 339 10.12 0.38 0.30
CA THR A 339 11.47 0.55 -0.25
C THR A 339 12.39 1.30 0.72
N TYR A 340 11.87 2.25 1.50
CA TYR A 340 12.65 2.97 2.51
C TYR A 340 12.96 2.11 3.73
N GLU A 341 12.00 1.29 4.17
CA GLU A 341 12.17 0.30 5.23
C GLU A 341 13.25 -0.70 4.86
N LEU A 342 13.06 -1.41 3.74
CA LEU A 342 13.97 -2.46 3.27
C LEU A 342 15.39 -1.93 3.01
N TYR A 343 15.54 -0.74 2.43
CA TYR A 343 16.87 -0.16 2.25
C TYR A 343 17.54 0.16 3.60
N ALA A 344 16.82 0.76 4.55
CA ALA A 344 17.39 1.11 5.84
C ALA A 344 17.78 -0.12 6.66
N GLU A 345 17.00 -1.19 6.57
CA GLU A 345 17.34 -2.50 7.16
C GLU A 345 18.52 -3.15 6.47
N SER A 346 18.57 -3.11 5.13
CA SER A 346 19.71 -3.58 4.34
C SER A 346 20.99 -2.90 4.82
N VAL A 347 20.98 -1.58 5.01
CA VAL A 347 22.11 -0.82 5.58
C VAL A 347 22.46 -1.30 7.00
N ARG A 348 21.47 -1.46 7.89
CA ARG A 348 21.68 -1.95 9.26
C ARG A 348 22.31 -3.34 9.32
N LEU A 349 21.91 -4.22 8.40
CA LEU A 349 22.36 -5.62 8.31
C LEU A 349 23.67 -5.79 7.52
N GLY A 350 24.20 -4.72 6.92
CA GLY A 350 25.47 -4.73 6.19
C GLY A 350 25.36 -5.14 4.71
N GLY A 351 24.18 -4.99 4.12
CA GLY A 351 23.89 -5.23 2.70
C GLY A 351 23.02 -6.47 2.48
N CYS A 352 21.70 -6.28 2.46
CA CYS A 352 20.72 -7.22 1.93
C CYS A 352 20.50 -6.99 0.44
N GLN A 353 20.48 -8.09 -0.34
CA GLN A 353 20.19 -8.18 -1.77
C GLN A 353 19.27 -9.36 -2.03
#